data_AF-A0A9E2YNK5-F1
#
_entry.id   AF-A0A9E2YNK5-F1
#
_cell.length_a   1.000
_cell.length_b   1.000
_cell.length_c   1.000
_cell.angle_alpha   90.00
_cell.angle_beta   90.00
_cell.angle_gamma   90.00
#
_symmetry.space_group_name_H-M   'P 1'
#
loop_
_entity.id
_entity.type
_entity.pdbx_description
1 polymer ?
#
loop_
_entity_poly.entity_id
_entity_poly.type
_entity_poly.pdbx_seq_one_letter_code
_entity_poly.pdbx_strand_id
1 'polypeptide(L)'
;MSVIVRTAGDPRGAVAVVEGQLYAVDRKQPVFDVKTMQERQDQAMAPQRFELFLIGTFAVIAVVLAAFGIYGVMSYLVARRRREIGIRLALGAAPRNVLRLMMRETVVLACVAVLAGLAGAWALTRFLGSMLYGVTAKDPVTFAATPVLLVAIALAGSLWPARQAAMTEPSIALREE
;
A
#
# COMPACT_ATOMS: atom_id res chain seq x y z
N MET A 1 40.57 -10.33 9.53
CA MET A 1 40.57 -11.28 8.39
C MET A 1 39.29 -12.07 8.48
N SER A 2 38.48 -12.16 7.41
CA SER A 2 37.23 -12.94 7.43
C SER A 2 37.40 -14.21 6.60
N VAL A 3 37.11 -15.36 7.20
CA VAL A 3 37.14 -16.65 6.52
C VAL A 3 35.70 -17.10 6.31
N ILE A 4 35.35 -17.43 5.06
CA ILE A 4 34.02 -17.91 4.68
C ILE A 4 34.18 -19.35 4.24
N VAL A 5 33.48 -20.26 4.91
CA VAL A 5 33.54 -21.70 4.62
C VAL A 5 32.16 -22.17 4.20
N ARG A 6 32.08 -22.86 3.05
CA ARG A 6 30.85 -23.50 2.57
C ARG A 6 30.86 -24.97 3.00
N THR A 7 29.80 -25.41 3.67
CA THR A 7 29.67 -26.77 4.19
C THR A 7 28.42 -27.42 3.60
N ALA A 8 28.41 -28.74 3.43
CA ALA A 8 27.27 -29.51 2.90
C ALA A 8 26.34 -30.07 3.99
N GLY A 9 26.71 -29.91 5.28
CA GLY A 9 25.97 -30.37 6.46
C GLY A 9 25.74 -29.25 7.48
N ASP A 10 25.39 -29.59 8.73
CA ASP A 10 25.10 -28.58 9.77
C ASP A 10 26.27 -27.57 9.93
N PRO A 11 26.06 -26.29 9.60
CA PRO A 11 27.11 -25.28 9.66
C PRO A 11 27.65 -25.08 11.07
N ARG A 12 26.87 -25.40 12.13
CA ARG A 12 27.34 -25.32 13.53
C ARG A 12 28.30 -26.46 13.87
N GLY A 13 28.10 -27.65 13.32
CA GLY A 13 29.02 -28.79 13.50
C GLY A 13 30.37 -28.57 12.82
N ALA A 14 30.41 -27.79 11.74
CA ALA A 14 31.64 -27.45 11.03
C ALA A 14 32.51 -26.40 11.74
N VAL A 15 31.93 -25.60 12.65
CA VAL A 15 32.67 -24.59 13.42
C VAL A 15 33.80 -25.21 14.21
N ALA A 16 33.51 -26.27 14.98
CA ALA A 16 34.50 -26.92 15.84
C ALA A 16 35.67 -27.52 15.05
N VAL A 17 35.40 -28.04 13.84
CA VAL A 17 36.43 -28.60 12.95
C VAL A 17 37.32 -27.49 12.37
N VAL A 18 36.73 -26.38 11.95
CA VAL A 18 37.45 -25.23 11.38
C VAL A 18 38.25 -24.50 12.46
N GLU A 19 37.70 -24.30 13.65
CA GLU A 19 38.41 -23.71 14.79
C GLU A 19 39.63 -24.55 15.19
N GLY A 20 39.48 -25.87 15.28
CA GLY A 20 40.59 -26.77 15.59
C GLY A 20 41.75 -26.67 14.60
N GLN A 21 41.45 -26.51 13.31
CA GLN A 21 42.47 -26.29 12.27
C GLN A 21 43.07 -24.88 12.33
N LEU A 22 42.27 -23.85 12.66
CA LEU A 22 42.76 -22.48 12.80
C LEU A 22 43.76 -22.36 13.95
N TYR A 23 43.45 -22.94 15.11
CA TYR A 23 44.34 -22.94 16.28
C TYR A 23 45.61 -23.79 16.10
N ALA A 24 45.59 -24.75 15.16
CA ALA A 24 46.78 -25.51 14.78
C ALA A 24 47.77 -24.68 13.93
N VAL A 25 47.25 -23.72 13.16
CA VAL A 25 48.06 -22.81 12.32
C VAL A 25 48.49 -21.57 13.10
N ASP A 26 47.59 -20.93 13.84
CA ASP A 26 47.89 -19.77 14.69
C ASP A 26 47.11 -19.83 16.01
N ARG A 27 47.84 -20.14 17.09
CA ARG A 27 47.28 -20.36 18.43
C ARG A 27 46.90 -19.06 19.15
N LYS A 28 47.32 -17.90 18.65
CA LYS A 28 47.06 -16.58 19.27
C LYS A 28 45.91 -15.82 18.58
N GLN A 29 45.40 -16.32 17.46
CA GLN A 29 44.33 -15.70 16.71
C GLN A 29 42.97 -15.98 17.40
N PRO A 30 42.29 -14.97 17.95
CA PRO A 30 40.99 -15.18 18.58
C PRO A 30 39.92 -15.37 17.51
N VAL A 31 39.15 -16.46 17.60
CA VAL A 31 37.97 -16.66 16.75
C VAL A 31 36.77 -15.98 17.43
N PHE A 32 36.29 -14.89 16.83
CA PHE A 32 35.14 -14.12 17.31
C PHE A 32 34.13 -13.91 16.18
N ASP A 33 32.85 -13.73 16.51
CA ASP A 33 31.74 -13.51 15.57
C ASP A 33 31.49 -14.69 14.60
N VAL A 34 31.58 -15.92 15.11
CA VAL A 34 31.14 -17.10 14.35
C VAL A 34 29.62 -17.07 14.22
N LYS A 35 29.14 -16.85 13.00
CA LYS A 35 27.73 -16.85 12.65
C LYS A 35 27.52 -17.65 11.38
N THR A 36 26.40 -18.34 11.32
CA THR A 36 25.95 -18.96 10.07
C THR A 36 25.63 -17.87 9.04
N MET A 37 25.69 -18.17 7.74
CA MET A 37 25.27 -17.18 6.73
C MET A 37 23.78 -16.82 6.86
N GLN A 38 22.95 -17.72 7.40
CA GLN A 38 21.57 -17.42 7.79
C GLN A 38 21.51 -16.31 8.86
N GLU A 39 22.25 -16.47 9.97
CA GLU A 39 22.27 -15.48 11.06
C GLU A 39 22.87 -14.13 10.61
N ARG A 40 23.88 -14.14 9.73
CA ARG A 40 24.42 -12.92 9.11
C ARG A 40 23.39 -12.24 8.21
N GLN A 41 22.60 -12.99 7.43
CA GLN A 41 21.51 -12.45 6.65
C GLN A 41 20.40 -11.89 7.54
N ASP A 42 19.95 -12.62 8.56
CA ASP A 42 18.87 -12.15 9.44
C ASP A 42 19.27 -10.88 10.22
N GLN A 43 20.52 -10.76 10.66
CA GLN A 43 21.02 -9.53 11.30
C GLN A 43 21.17 -8.38 10.32
N ALA A 44 21.59 -8.64 9.08
CA ALA A 44 21.68 -7.61 8.04
C ALA A 44 20.28 -7.13 7.58
N MET A 45 19.28 -8.00 7.64
CA MET A 45 17.89 -7.70 7.23
C MET A 45 17.04 -7.13 8.36
N ALA A 46 17.46 -7.23 9.63
CA ALA A 46 16.70 -6.73 10.77
C ALA A 46 16.38 -5.22 10.71
N PRO A 47 17.33 -4.31 10.35
CA PRO A 47 17.02 -2.89 10.19
C PRO A 47 16.05 -2.65 9.03
N GLN A 48 16.24 -3.37 7.93
CA GLN A 48 15.45 -3.21 6.70
C GLN A 48 14.00 -3.67 6.91
N ARG A 49 13.76 -4.74 7.69
CA ARG A 49 12.42 -5.20 8.06
C ARG A 49 11.68 -4.16 8.91
N PHE A 50 12.37 -3.46 9.81
CA PHE A 50 11.76 -2.41 10.63
C PHE A 50 11.32 -1.22 9.78
N GLU A 51 12.17 -0.78 8.84
CA GLU A 51 11.84 0.31 7.92
C GLU A 51 10.64 -0.04 7.02
N LEU A 52 10.63 -1.25 6.45
CA LEU A 52 9.50 -1.76 5.67
C LEU A 52 8.21 -1.85 6.49
N PHE A 53 8.30 -2.24 7.76
CA PHE A 53 7.15 -2.27 8.67
C PHE A 53 6.60 -0.87 8.94
N LEU A 54 7.48 0.12 9.15
CA LEU A 54 7.10 1.51 9.38
C LEU A 54 6.40 2.10 8.14
N ILE A 55 7.00 1.91 6.96
CA ILE A 55 6.43 2.33 5.67
C ILE A 55 5.08 1.65 5.44
N GLY A 56 5.00 0.34 5.68
CA GLY A 56 3.75 -0.43 5.57
C GLY A 56 2.65 0.12 6.48
N THR A 57 2.99 0.45 7.73
CA THR A 57 2.04 1.02 8.70
C THR A 57 1.56 2.40 8.25
N PHE A 58 2.46 3.27 7.79
CA PHE A 58 2.09 4.58 7.25
C PHE A 58 1.22 4.47 6.00
N ALA A 59 1.52 3.52 5.10
CA ALA A 59 0.71 3.27 3.92
C ALA A 59 -0.72 2.88 4.29
N VAL A 60 -0.90 2.02 5.31
CA VAL A 60 -2.23 1.65 5.83
C VAL A 60 -2.96 2.87 6.40
N ILE A 61 -2.29 3.69 7.21
CA ILE A 61 -2.89 4.91 7.77
C ILE A 61 -3.32 5.88 6.67
N ALA A 62 -2.45 6.10 5.67
CA ALA A 62 -2.74 6.98 4.54
C ALA A 62 -3.97 6.51 3.75
N VAL A 63 -4.10 5.20 3.54
CA VAL A 63 -5.27 4.59 2.89
C VAL A 63 -6.54 4.82 3.69
N VAL A 64 -6.51 4.62 5.01
CA VAL A 64 -7.67 4.85 5.89
C VAL A 64 -8.07 6.33 5.87
N LEU A 65 -7.09 7.25 5.94
CA LEU A 65 -7.34 8.69 5.91
C LEU A 65 -7.94 9.12 4.56
N ALA A 66 -7.44 8.57 3.45
CA ALA A 66 -8.00 8.83 2.13
C ALA A 66 -9.46 8.34 2.03
N ALA A 67 -9.78 7.17 2.58
CA ALA A 67 -11.15 6.66 2.62
C ALA A 67 -12.09 7.58 3.41
N PHE A 68 -11.65 8.08 4.57
CA PHE A 68 -12.43 9.06 5.34
C PHE A 68 -12.59 10.40 4.61
N GLY A 69 -11.55 10.89 3.92
CA GLY A 69 -11.62 12.10 3.11
C GLY A 69 -12.65 11.98 1.99
N ILE A 70 -12.62 10.86 1.24
CA ILE A 70 -13.61 10.56 0.19
C ILE A 70 -15.02 10.51 0.77
N TYR A 71 -15.22 9.83 1.90
CA TYR A 71 -16.50 9.77 2.57
C TYR A 71 -17.02 11.17 2.97
N GLY A 72 -16.16 11.99 3.61
CA GLY A 72 -16.51 13.33 4.06
C GLY A 72 -16.91 14.25 2.90
N VAL A 73 -16.11 14.28 1.83
CA VAL A 73 -16.39 15.10 0.65
C VAL A 73 -17.68 14.64 -0.05
N MET A 74 -17.88 13.33 -0.21
CA MET A 74 -19.08 12.80 -0.85
C MET A 74 -20.34 13.02 -0.01
N SER A 75 -20.27 12.82 1.31
CA SER A 75 -21.36 13.11 2.23
C SER A 75 -21.77 14.59 2.18
N TYR A 76 -20.78 15.49 2.15
CA TYR A 76 -21.02 16.92 2.01
C TYR A 76 -21.68 17.27 0.66
N LEU A 77 -21.18 16.72 -0.45
CA LEU A 77 -21.74 16.95 -1.78
C LEU A 77 -23.18 16.43 -1.91
N VAL A 78 -23.47 15.27 -1.32
CA VAL A 78 -24.82 14.70 -1.26
C VAL A 78 -25.72 15.62 -0.45
N ALA A 79 -25.32 16.03 0.75
CA ALA A 79 -26.10 16.92 1.62
C ALA A 79 -26.45 18.23 0.90
N ARG A 80 -25.49 18.82 0.18
CA ARG A 80 -25.67 20.07 -0.57
C ARG A 80 -26.59 19.91 -1.80
N ARG A 81 -26.66 18.72 -2.38
CA ARG A 81 -27.52 18.40 -3.55
C ARG A 81 -28.84 17.72 -3.19
N ARG A 82 -29.14 17.49 -1.90
CA ARG A 82 -30.38 16.82 -1.45
C ARG A 82 -31.65 17.45 -2.03
N ARG A 83 -31.72 18.79 -2.13
CA ARG A 83 -32.89 19.51 -2.63
C ARG A 83 -33.15 19.24 -4.12
N GLU A 84 -32.11 19.27 -4.95
CA GLU A 84 -32.20 18.94 -6.39
C GLU A 84 -32.55 17.46 -6.62
N ILE A 85 -31.97 16.57 -5.80
CA ILE A 85 -32.23 15.13 -5.84
C ILE A 85 -33.69 14.84 -5.44
N GLY A 86 -34.19 15.50 -4.39
CA GLY A 86 -35.57 15.40 -3.92
C GLY A 86 -36.59 15.89 -4.97
N ILE A 87 -36.32 17.01 -5.63
CA ILE A 87 -37.19 17.52 -6.71
C ILE A 87 -37.23 16.54 -7.90
N ARG A 88 -36.08 15.98 -8.31
CA ARG A 88 -36.03 14.97 -9.39
C ARG A 88 -36.79 13.69 -9.02
N LEU A 89 -36.66 13.21 -7.79
CA LEU A 89 -37.40 12.05 -7.30
C LEU A 89 -38.92 12.31 -7.24
N ALA A 90 -39.34 13.50 -6.79
CA ALA A 90 -40.75 13.90 -6.77
C ALA A 90 -41.36 14.01 -8.17
N LEU A 91 -40.55 14.34 -9.18
CA LEU A 91 -40.92 14.32 -10.60
C LEU A 91 -40.88 12.91 -11.23
N GLY A 92 -40.62 11.86 -10.45
CA GLY A 92 -40.63 10.46 -10.88
C GLY A 92 -39.29 9.94 -11.40
N ALA A 93 -38.17 10.66 -11.21
CA ALA A 93 -36.87 10.17 -11.63
C ALA A 93 -36.43 8.97 -10.78
N ALA A 94 -36.00 7.88 -11.44
CA ALA A 94 -35.53 6.69 -10.74
C ALA A 94 -34.25 6.98 -9.94
N PRO A 95 -34.14 6.53 -8.67
CA PRO A 95 -32.94 6.71 -7.83
C PRO A 95 -31.67 6.10 -8.45
N ARG A 96 -31.84 5.12 -9.35
CA ARG A 96 -30.77 4.51 -10.14
C ARG A 96 -30.04 5.51 -11.07
N ASN A 97 -30.71 6.57 -11.52
CA ASN A 97 -30.08 7.62 -12.35
C ASN A 97 -29.14 8.51 -11.54
N VAL A 98 -29.49 8.80 -10.28
CA VAL A 98 -28.63 9.57 -9.36
C VAL A 98 -27.40 8.75 -8.99
N LEU A 99 -27.59 7.46 -8.67
CA LEU A 99 -26.49 6.54 -8.39
C LEU A 99 -25.52 6.41 -9.58
N ARG A 100 -26.05 6.30 -10.81
CA ARG A 100 -25.24 6.21 -12.03
C ARG A 100 -24.44 7.48 -12.29
N LEU A 101 -25.01 8.66 -12.03
CA LEU A 101 -24.32 9.94 -12.20
C LEU A 101 -23.14 10.04 -11.22
N MET A 102 -23.38 9.74 -9.93
CA MET A 102 -22.35 9.79 -8.90
C MET A 102 -21.24 8.77 -9.13
N MET A 103 -21.59 7.54 -9.52
CA MET A 103 -20.62 6.50 -9.90
C MET A 103 -19.76 6.92 -11.10
N ARG A 104 -20.34 7.56 -12.11
CA ARG A 104 -19.58 8.03 -13.27
C ARG A 104 -18.56 9.10 -12.87
N GLU A 105 -18.97 10.04 -12.03
CA GLU A 105 -18.10 11.12 -11.55
C GLU A 105 -16.94 10.56 -10.70
N THR A 106 -17.22 9.59 -9.84
CA THR A 106 -16.17 8.89 -9.05
C THR A 106 -15.22 8.09 -9.92
N VAL A 107 -15.71 7.38 -10.95
CA VAL A 107 -14.86 6.64 -11.89
C VAL A 107 -13.94 7.58 -12.67
N VAL A 108 -14.45 8.70 -13.16
CA VAL A 108 -13.62 9.69 -13.88
C VAL A 108 -12.54 10.24 -12.95
N LEU A 109 -12.90 10.62 -11.72
CA LEU A 109 -11.95 11.12 -10.74
C LEU A 109 -10.88 10.08 -10.40
N ALA A 110 -11.28 8.81 -10.22
CA ALA A 110 -10.38 7.70 -9.95
C ALA A 110 -9.42 7.46 -11.12
N CYS A 111 -9.88 7.50 -12.37
CA CYS A 111 -9.02 7.39 -13.54
C CYS A 111 -7.96 8.50 -13.59
N VAL A 112 -8.35 9.75 -13.33
CA VAL A 112 -7.41 10.88 -13.30
C VAL A 112 -6.38 10.70 -12.19
N ALA A 113 -6.81 10.30 -10.98
CA ALA A 113 -5.91 10.04 -9.86
C ALA A 113 -4.92 8.91 -10.16
N VAL A 114 -5.39 7.81 -10.76
CA VAL A 114 -4.54 6.67 -11.14
C VAL A 114 -3.52 7.07 -12.20
N LEU A 115 -3.94 7.79 -13.25
CA LEU A 115 -3.03 8.24 -14.30
C LEU A 115 -1.97 9.21 -13.76
N ALA A 116 -2.38 10.17 -12.93
CA ALA A 116 -1.46 11.10 -12.29
C ALA A 116 -0.48 10.38 -11.35
N GLY A 117 -0.97 9.42 -10.56
CA GLY A 117 -0.16 8.60 -9.67
C GLY A 117 0.85 7.73 -10.41
N LEU A 118 0.44 7.07 -11.51
CA LEU A 118 1.32 6.28 -12.37
C LEU A 118 2.40 7.14 -13.03
N ALA A 119 2.04 8.31 -13.54
CA ALA A 119 2.99 9.24 -14.14
C ALA A 119 4.02 9.72 -13.11
N GLY A 120 3.56 10.10 -11.91
CA GLY A 120 4.43 10.50 -10.81
C GLY A 120 5.34 9.38 -10.32
N ALA A 121 4.79 8.17 -10.13
CA ALA A 121 5.56 7.00 -9.75
C ALA A 121 6.66 6.69 -10.79
N TRP A 122 6.30 6.66 -12.08
CA TRP A 122 7.25 6.41 -13.15
C TRP A 122 8.38 7.46 -13.21
N ALA A 123 8.04 8.74 -13.02
CA ALA A 123 9.03 9.83 -12.98
C ALA A 123 9.98 9.69 -11.78
N LEU A 124 9.46 9.42 -10.59
CA LEU A 124 10.28 9.19 -9.39
C LEU A 124 11.17 7.97 -9.55
N THR A 125 10.62 6.83 -10.00
CA THR A 125 11.37 5.60 -10.21
C THR A 125 12.49 5.80 -11.22
N ARG A 126 12.26 6.56 -12.30
CA ARG A 126 13.28 6.92 -13.28
C ARG A 126 14.40 7.76 -12.68
N PHE A 127 14.06 8.70 -11.81
CA PHE A 127 15.01 9.59 -11.12
C PHE A 127 15.84 8.82 -10.08
N LEU A 128 15.19 8.06 -9.19
CA LEU A 128 15.85 7.22 -8.19
C LEU A 128 16.72 6.12 -8.81
N GLY A 129 16.29 5.50 -9.90
CA GLY A 129 17.11 4.52 -10.63
C GLY A 129 18.37 5.10 -11.26
N SER A 130 18.49 6.43 -11.38
CA SER A 130 19.75 7.07 -11.79
C SER A 130 20.75 7.23 -10.64
N MET A 131 20.29 7.16 -9.38
CA MET A 131 21.12 7.23 -8.18
C MET A 131 21.39 5.87 -7.52
N LEU A 132 20.49 4.89 -7.67
CA LEU A 132 20.63 3.54 -7.09
C LEU A 132 21.12 2.51 -8.12
N TYR A 133 22.35 2.03 -7.94
CA TYR A 133 22.87 0.86 -8.67
C TYR A 133 22.17 -0.42 -8.18
N GLY A 134 21.57 -1.19 -9.09
CA GLY A 134 21.13 -2.57 -8.82
C GLY A 134 19.69 -2.78 -8.38
N VAL A 135 18.84 -1.74 -8.32
CA VAL A 135 17.39 -1.93 -8.08
C VAL A 135 16.71 -2.16 -9.42
N THR A 136 16.18 -3.37 -9.62
CA THR A 136 15.37 -3.73 -10.79
C THR A 136 14.03 -2.99 -10.72
N ALA A 137 14.06 -1.73 -11.13
CA ALA A 137 13.05 -0.69 -10.86
C ALA A 137 11.73 -0.84 -11.64
N LYS A 138 11.37 -2.06 -12.06
CA LYS A 138 10.16 -2.33 -12.85
C LYS A 138 9.55 -3.65 -12.40
N ASP A 139 9.08 -3.69 -11.16
CA ASP A 139 8.23 -4.80 -10.74
C ASP A 139 6.82 -4.56 -11.32
N PRO A 140 6.43 -5.26 -12.42
CA PRO A 140 5.18 -4.98 -13.12
C PRO A 140 3.98 -5.31 -12.24
N VAL A 141 4.15 -6.26 -11.33
CA VAL A 141 3.12 -6.68 -10.38
C VAL A 141 2.76 -5.53 -9.45
N THR A 142 3.74 -4.80 -8.92
CA THR A 142 3.49 -3.65 -8.04
C THR A 142 2.82 -2.50 -8.81
N PHE A 143 3.31 -2.18 -10.01
CA PHE A 143 2.72 -1.13 -10.86
C PHE A 143 1.28 -1.43 -11.29
N ALA A 144 0.87 -2.71 -11.35
CA ALA A 144 -0.51 -3.09 -11.65
C ALA A 144 -1.37 -3.24 -10.38
N ALA A 145 -0.86 -3.92 -9.35
CA ALA A 145 -1.62 -4.25 -8.15
C ALA A 145 -1.98 -3.02 -7.32
N THR A 146 -1.06 -2.06 -7.16
CA THR A 146 -1.30 -0.87 -6.33
C THR A 146 -2.44 0.02 -6.85
N PRO A 147 -2.48 0.42 -8.14
CA PRO A 147 -3.61 1.21 -8.65
C PRO A 147 -4.92 0.42 -8.62
N VAL A 148 -4.91 -0.89 -8.89
CA VAL A 148 -6.13 -1.72 -8.77
C VAL A 148 -6.66 -1.72 -7.33
N LEU A 149 -5.77 -1.88 -6.35
CA LEU A 149 -6.11 -1.86 -4.94
C LEU A 149 -6.67 -0.49 -4.51
N LEU A 150 -6.03 0.61 -4.94
CA LEU A 150 -6.50 1.97 -4.65
C LEU A 150 -7.86 2.26 -5.29
N VAL A 151 -8.09 1.82 -6.52
CA VAL A 151 -9.40 1.94 -7.18
C VAL A 151 -10.45 1.13 -6.42
N ALA A 152 -10.12 -0.08 -5.99
CA ALA A 152 -11.03 -0.91 -5.20
C ALA A 152 -11.41 -0.22 -3.87
N ILE A 153 -10.43 0.40 -3.19
CA ILE A 153 -10.67 1.16 -1.95
C ILE A 153 -11.54 2.40 -2.22
N ALA A 154 -11.24 3.16 -3.27
CA ALA A 154 -12.01 4.35 -3.63
C ALA A 154 -13.47 3.99 -3.99
N LEU A 155 -13.67 2.89 -4.72
CA LEU A 155 -15.00 2.34 -5.01
C LEU A 155 -15.70 1.88 -3.74
N ALA A 156 -15.04 1.09 -2.89
CA ALA A 156 -15.61 0.64 -1.62
C ALA A 156 -16.03 1.82 -0.71
N GLY A 157 -15.16 2.83 -0.59
CA GLY A 157 -15.41 4.03 0.21
C GLY A 157 -16.51 4.93 -0.36
N SER A 158 -16.70 4.95 -1.68
CA SER A 158 -17.75 5.76 -2.34
C SER A 158 -19.09 5.04 -2.47
N LEU A 159 -19.11 3.69 -2.49
CA LEU A 159 -20.33 2.89 -2.58
C LEU A 159 -21.25 3.11 -1.38
N TRP A 160 -20.69 3.29 -0.18
CA TRP A 160 -21.47 3.51 1.04
C TRP A 160 -22.26 4.83 1.03
N PRO A 161 -21.63 6.03 0.87
CA PRO A 161 -22.37 7.29 0.80
C PRO A 161 -23.26 7.38 -0.45
N ALA A 162 -22.86 6.78 -1.58
CA ALA A 162 -23.69 6.75 -2.78
C ALA A 162 -24.97 5.90 -2.59
N ARG A 163 -24.88 4.77 -1.88
CA ARG A 163 -26.05 4.00 -1.45
C ARG A 163 -26.90 4.79 -0.46
N GLN A 164 -26.28 5.42 0.52
CA GLN A 164 -27.00 6.22 1.52
C GLN A 164 -27.80 7.35 0.85
N ALA A 165 -27.22 8.05 -0.15
CA ALA A 165 -27.90 9.08 -0.94
C ALA A 165 -29.07 8.54 -1.79
N ALA A 166 -28.99 7.29 -2.25
CA ALA A 166 -30.07 6.64 -2.99
C ALA A 166 -31.18 6.09 -2.07
N MET A 167 -30.86 5.86 -0.80
CA MET A 167 -31.77 5.32 0.22
C MET A 167 -32.33 6.40 1.17
N THR A 168 -31.87 7.65 1.10
CA THR A 168 -32.54 8.75 1.82
C THR A 168 -33.95 8.89 1.27
N GLU A 169 -34.91 8.39 2.04
CA GLU A 169 -36.33 8.42 1.71
C GLU A 169 -36.78 9.88 1.49
N PRO A 170 -37.54 10.16 0.42
CA PRO A 170 -38.09 11.49 0.13
C PRO A 170 -38.96 12.03 1.27
N SER A 171 -39.46 11.16 2.15
CA SER A 171 -40.39 11.48 3.23
C SER A 171 -39.78 12.26 4.40
N ILE A 172 -38.46 12.16 4.63
CA ILE A 172 -37.79 12.94 5.70
C ILE A 172 -37.47 14.36 5.20
N ALA A 173 -37.19 14.53 3.90
CA ALA A 173 -36.89 15.83 3.30
C ALA A 173 -38.10 16.79 3.25
N LEU A 174 -39.32 16.28 3.51
CA LEU A 174 -40.58 17.04 3.55
C LEU A 174 -41.14 17.22 4.97
N ARG A 175 -40.47 16.70 6.00
CA ARG A 175 -40.95 16.71 7.40
C ARG A 175 -40.08 17.52 8.36
N GLU A 176 -39.07 18.22 7.84
CA GLU A 176 -38.34 19.28 8.57
C GLU A 176 -38.96 20.68 8.36
N GLU A 177 -40.16 20.75 7.77
CA GLU A 177 -41.10 21.88 7.87
C GLU A 177 -42.42 21.37 8.47
#